data_AF-A0A2G9MMN1-F1
#
_entry.id   AF-A0A2G9MMN1-F1
#
_cell.length_a   1.000
_cell.length_b   1.000
_cell.length_c   1.000
_cell.angle_alpha   90.00
_cell.angle_beta   90.00
_cell.angle_gamma   90.00
#
_symmetry.space_group_name_H-M   'P 1'
#
loop_
_entity.id
_entity.type
_entity.pdbx_description
1 polymer ?
#
loop_
_entity_poly.entity_id
_entity_poly.type
_entity_poly.pdbx_seq_one_letter_code
_entity_poly.pdbx_strand_id
1 'polypeptide(L)'
;MVNSALVEYINQYKSQYSINTLRTYLIQQGYDPKDVDEAINATIKKKPIILPILIVLALIFSVFLIYYFFPSQKIELHVKITPEKTTVLQEETLFFSAIFGTNTEEQGIFNYILFNEKNERLIEETDYLTVKKQTTKKFPLNLANLPPGKYNLKLYFKIKNEEANDFFVFEIMTEQINKTIIQEVKCPYSCDDQNPTTKDECIQGNCVNTMITQCGNDSCDSNETVLSCPQDCKPKKIITQMDLKKTALSMARSDPEQAANTCLQLTTGDDDCLSELNESTDNPAFCNVINNLEIKDSCYSSYALRTNDYTICNLITDTKQQKACFNVKKLSNST
;
A
#
# COMPACT_ATOMS: atom_id res chain seq x y z
N MET A 1 -2.02 64.23 -43.49
CA MET A 1 -0.87 64.55 -42.64
C MET A 1 -1.42 64.67 -41.24
N VAL A 2 -0.90 63.90 -40.27
CA VAL A 2 -1.44 63.90 -38.90
C VAL A 2 -1.20 65.26 -38.25
N ASN A 3 -2.23 65.82 -37.62
CA ASN A 3 -2.14 67.09 -36.91
C ASN A 3 -1.18 66.97 -35.70
N SER A 4 -0.02 67.62 -35.78
CA SER A 4 1.04 67.50 -34.77
C SER A 4 0.63 68.03 -33.39
N ALA A 5 -0.20 69.07 -33.34
CA ALA A 5 -0.70 69.62 -32.08
C ALA A 5 -1.61 68.63 -31.36
N LEU A 6 -2.42 67.88 -32.12
CA LEU A 6 -3.30 66.84 -31.56
C LEU A 6 -2.49 65.67 -31.00
N VAL A 7 -1.43 65.26 -31.70
CA VAL A 7 -0.49 64.22 -31.25
C VAL A 7 0.24 64.63 -29.97
N GLU A 8 0.67 65.88 -29.88
CA GLU A 8 1.37 66.42 -28.71
C GLU A 8 0.43 66.48 -27.50
N TYR A 9 -0.80 66.96 -27.69
CA TYR A 9 -1.84 66.95 -26.66
C TYR A 9 -2.12 65.54 -26.15
N ILE A 10 -2.37 64.57 -27.04
CA ILE A 10 -2.62 63.18 -26.64
C ILE A 10 -1.42 62.60 -25.88
N ASN A 11 -0.19 62.89 -26.31
CA ASN A 11 1.02 62.45 -25.62
C ASN A 11 1.15 63.02 -24.21
N GLN A 12 0.78 64.29 -24.01
CA GLN A 12 0.86 64.96 -22.71
C GLN A 12 -0.11 64.34 -21.70
N TYR A 13 -1.31 63.96 -22.13
CA TYR A 13 -2.39 63.55 -21.23
C TYR A 13 -2.63 62.04 -21.15
N LYS A 14 -2.05 61.22 -22.02
CA LYS A 14 -2.27 59.75 -22.03
C LYS A 14 -1.78 59.01 -20.78
N SER A 15 -0.98 59.64 -19.91
CA SER A 15 -0.60 59.07 -18.61
C SER A 15 -1.66 59.29 -17.53
N GLN A 16 -2.52 60.30 -17.68
CA GLN A 16 -3.56 60.68 -16.72
C GLN A 16 -4.93 60.13 -17.10
N TYR A 17 -5.17 59.91 -18.39
CA TYR A 17 -6.46 59.49 -18.92
C TYR A 17 -6.31 58.29 -19.85
N SER A 18 -7.32 57.40 -19.85
CA SER A 18 -7.38 56.32 -20.84
C SER A 18 -7.49 56.89 -22.26
N ILE A 19 -6.93 56.18 -23.25
CA ILE A 19 -6.99 56.61 -24.66
C ILE A 19 -8.45 56.80 -25.12
N ASN A 20 -9.36 55.94 -24.67
CA ASN A 20 -10.78 56.04 -25.00
C ASN A 20 -11.42 57.30 -24.41
N THR A 21 -11.02 57.69 -23.19
CA THR A 21 -11.50 58.92 -22.54
C THR A 21 -11.02 60.17 -23.31
N LEU A 22 -9.74 60.20 -23.69
CA LEU A 22 -9.17 61.30 -24.48
C LEU A 22 -9.83 61.40 -25.87
N ARG A 23 -10.07 60.26 -26.52
CA ARG A 23 -10.77 60.18 -27.80
C ARG A 23 -12.16 60.81 -27.72
N THR A 24 -12.97 60.35 -26.77
CA THR A 24 -14.34 60.84 -26.57
C THR A 24 -14.36 62.33 -26.25
N TYR A 25 -13.44 62.79 -25.40
CA TYR A 25 -13.32 64.21 -25.06
C TYR A 25 -12.99 65.08 -26.28
N LEU A 26 -11.98 64.70 -27.08
CA LEU A 26 -11.59 65.45 -28.27
C LEU A 26 -12.72 65.49 -29.31
N ILE A 27 -13.43 64.39 -29.52
CA ILE A 27 -14.60 64.37 -30.41
C ILE A 27 -15.71 65.30 -29.88
N GLN A 28 -15.97 65.31 -28.57
CA GLN A 28 -16.93 66.23 -27.96
C GLN A 28 -16.53 67.72 -28.08
N GLN A 29 -15.23 68.00 -28.14
CA GLN A 29 -14.69 69.35 -28.41
C GLN A 29 -14.73 69.74 -29.91
N GLY A 30 -15.32 68.89 -30.77
CA GLY A 30 -15.54 69.20 -32.18
C GLY A 30 -14.40 68.79 -33.12
N TYR A 31 -13.41 68.02 -32.63
CA TYR A 31 -12.38 67.45 -33.50
C TYR A 31 -12.95 66.31 -34.35
N ASP A 32 -12.50 66.20 -35.61
CA ASP A 32 -12.92 65.11 -36.50
C ASP A 32 -12.46 63.74 -35.94
N PRO A 33 -13.35 62.74 -35.86
CA PRO A 33 -13.00 61.43 -35.31
C PRO A 33 -11.82 60.75 -36.01
N LYS A 34 -11.68 60.93 -37.32
CA LYS A 34 -10.60 60.33 -38.11
C LYS A 34 -9.24 60.93 -37.75
N ASP A 35 -9.18 62.24 -37.58
CA ASP A 35 -7.95 62.94 -37.19
C ASP A 35 -7.53 62.56 -35.77
N VAL A 36 -8.49 62.39 -34.86
CA VAL A 36 -8.25 61.90 -33.50
C VAL A 36 -7.68 60.48 -33.51
N ASP A 37 -8.25 59.57 -34.31
CA ASP A 37 -7.77 58.19 -34.42
C ASP A 37 -6.38 58.10 -35.07
N GLU A 38 -6.12 58.89 -36.12
CA GLU A 38 -4.78 59.00 -36.73
C GLU A 38 -3.75 59.53 -35.73
N ALA A 39 -4.10 60.53 -34.92
CA ALA A 39 -3.22 61.08 -33.89
C ALA A 39 -2.97 60.09 -32.74
N ILE A 40 -4.00 59.39 -32.26
CA ILE A 40 -3.86 58.32 -31.26
C ILE A 40 -2.89 57.26 -31.76
N ASN A 41 -3.08 56.77 -32.99
CA ASN A 41 -2.21 55.75 -33.59
C ASN A 41 -0.76 56.22 -33.72
N ALA A 42 -0.52 57.49 -34.00
CA ALA A 42 0.83 58.08 -34.02
C ALA A 42 1.48 58.14 -32.62
N THR A 43 0.68 58.26 -31.54
CA THR A 43 1.20 58.28 -30.16
C THR A 43 1.47 56.89 -29.57
N ILE A 44 0.84 55.85 -30.11
CA ILE A 44 1.09 54.46 -29.74
C ILE A 44 2.35 54.01 -30.50
N LYS A 45 3.53 54.45 -30.01
CA LYS A 45 4.79 53.80 -30.39
C LYS A 45 4.64 52.33 -30.02
N LYS A 46 4.54 51.44 -31.02
CA LYS A 46 4.62 49.98 -30.81
C LYS A 46 5.88 49.74 -29.98
N LYS A 47 5.72 49.51 -28.68
CA LYS A 47 6.84 49.02 -27.85
C LYS A 47 7.32 47.76 -28.55
N PRO A 48 8.63 47.60 -28.81
CA PRO A 48 9.13 46.41 -29.48
C PRO A 48 8.71 45.20 -28.64
N ILE A 49 7.84 44.35 -29.21
CA ILE A 49 7.34 43.12 -28.59
C ILE A 49 8.47 42.08 -28.40
N ILE A 50 9.70 42.42 -28.80
CA ILE A 50 10.89 41.58 -28.74
C ILE A 50 11.23 41.18 -27.29
N LEU A 51 11.04 42.08 -26.31
CA LEU A 51 11.42 41.80 -24.91
C LEU A 51 10.64 40.65 -24.26
N PRO A 52 9.28 40.60 -24.29
CA PRO A 52 8.54 39.47 -23.71
C PRO A 52 8.83 38.15 -24.44
N ILE A 53 9.08 38.17 -25.76
CA ILE A 53 9.43 36.96 -26.52
C ILE A 53 10.78 36.40 -26.06
N LEU A 54 11.79 37.25 -25.83
CA LEU A 54 13.09 36.84 -25.31
C LEU A 54 12.99 36.23 -23.90
N ILE A 55 12.13 36.77 -23.04
CA ILE A 55 11.90 36.22 -21.70
C ILE A 55 11.29 34.81 -21.77
N VAL A 56 10.30 34.61 -22.63
CA VAL A 56 9.69 33.29 -22.83
C VAL A 56 10.70 32.29 -23.40
N LEU A 57 11.50 32.69 -24.39
CA LEU A 57 12.55 31.83 -24.94
C LEU A 57 13.62 31.47 -23.90
N ALA A 58 14.01 32.41 -23.04
CA ALA A 58 14.95 32.16 -21.95
C ALA A 58 14.39 31.17 -20.91
N LEU A 59 13.09 31.24 -20.60
CA LEU A 59 12.42 30.28 -19.71
C LEU A 59 12.33 28.88 -20.34
N ILE A 60 12.04 28.78 -21.63
CA ILE A 60 12.02 27.48 -22.33
C ILE A 60 13.43 26.89 -22.34
N PHE A 61 14.44 27.70 -22.63
CA PHE A 61 15.83 27.26 -22.64
C PHE A 61 16.33 26.87 -21.24
N SER A 62 15.90 27.54 -20.17
CA SER A 62 16.29 27.16 -18.80
C SER A 62 15.67 25.82 -18.38
N VAL A 63 14.40 25.55 -18.72
CA VAL A 63 13.77 24.25 -18.48
C VAL A 63 14.49 23.15 -19.29
N PHE A 64 14.83 23.44 -20.54
CA PHE A 64 15.60 22.50 -21.38
C PHE A 64 17.00 22.22 -20.81
N LEU A 65 17.70 23.26 -20.34
CA LEU A 65 18.99 23.10 -19.66
C LEU A 65 18.85 22.27 -18.38
N ILE A 66 17.83 22.50 -17.55
CA ILE A 66 17.59 21.70 -16.34
C ILE A 66 17.37 20.23 -16.71
N TYR A 67 16.58 19.96 -17.75
CA TYR A 67 16.34 18.60 -18.22
C TYR A 67 17.62 17.91 -18.72
N TYR A 68 18.52 18.63 -19.41
CA TYR A 68 19.77 18.07 -19.93
C TYR A 68 20.91 18.02 -18.91
N PHE A 69 20.98 18.96 -17.97
CA PHE A 69 22.08 19.08 -17.00
C PHE A 69 21.82 18.38 -15.67
N PHE A 70 20.59 17.96 -15.37
CA PHE A 70 20.31 17.09 -14.23
C PHE A 70 20.16 15.64 -14.73
N PRO A 71 21.27 14.92 -14.97
CA PRO A 71 21.20 13.51 -15.32
C PRO A 71 20.40 12.80 -14.23
N SER A 72 19.43 11.98 -14.65
CA SER A 72 18.69 11.14 -13.72
C SER A 72 19.68 10.37 -12.86
N GLN A 73 19.55 10.46 -11.54
CA GLN A 73 20.42 9.72 -10.63
C GLN A 73 20.30 8.24 -11.01
N LYS A 74 21.44 7.60 -11.31
CA LYS A 74 21.47 6.17 -11.57
C LYS A 74 20.97 5.46 -10.32
N ILE A 75 20.00 4.57 -10.49
CA ILE A 75 19.47 3.78 -9.38
C ILE A 75 20.48 2.67 -9.14
N GLU A 76 21.15 2.69 -7.98
CA GLU A 76 22.05 1.61 -7.57
C GLU A 76 21.23 0.55 -6.84
N LEU A 77 21.04 -0.60 -7.48
CA LEU A 77 20.31 -1.72 -6.90
C LEU A 77 21.28 -2.71 -6.27
N HIS A 78 20.99 -3.11 -5.04
CA HIS A 78 21.68 -4.20 -4.36
C HIS A 78 20.67 -5.22 -3.89
N VAL A 79 20.92 -6.49 -4.18
CA VAL A 79 20.14 -7.58 -3.62
C VAL A 79 21.07 -8.62 -3.04
N LYS A 80 20.73 -9.12 -1.86
CA LYS A 80 21.49 -10.19 -1.20
C LYS A 80 20.53 -11.18 -0.58
N ILE A 81 20.67 -12.45 -0.88
CA ILE A 81 19.89 -13.53 -0.28
C ILE A 81 20.76 -14.37 0.66
N THR A 82 20.17 -14.89 1.74
CA THR A 82 20.87 -15.71 2.72
C THR A 82 19.93 -16.78 3.25
N PRO A 83 20.22 -18.07 3.03
CA PRO A 83 19.42 -19.16 3.59
C PRO A 83 19.66 -19.29 5.09
N GLU A 84 18.65 -19.73 5.83
CA GLU A 84 18.80 -20.09 7.24
C GLU A 84 19.55 -21.43 7.42
N LYS A 85 19.35 -22.36 6.47
CA LYS A 85 20.06 -23.64 6.39
C LYS A 85 20.48 -23.94 4.95
N THR A 86 21.65 -24.54 4.78
CA THR A 86 22.12 -25.04 3.46
C THR A 86 21.71 -26.50 3.20
N THR A 87 21.16 -27.16 4.21
CA THR A 87 20.72 -28.55 4.16
C THR A 87 19.39 -28.66 4.90
N VAL A 88 18.40 -29.26 4.25
CA VAL A 88 17.02 -29.38 4.75
C VAL A 88 16.51 -30.78 4.49
N LEU A 89 15.66 -31.27 5.38
CA LEU A 89 15.01 -32.56 5.17
C LEU A 89 13.90 -32.41 4.12
N GLN A 90 13.60 -33.50 3.43
CA GLN A 90 12.43 -33.57 2.56
C GLN A 90 11.17 -33.18 3.34
N GLU A 91 10.26 -32.43 2.72
CA GLU A 91 9.03 -31.88 3.33
C GLU A 91 9.24 -30.77 4.37
N GLU A 92 10.47 -30.44 4.75
CA GLU A 92 10.77 -29.27 5.59
C GLU A 92 10.57 -27.96 4.78
N THR A 93 10.16 -26.89 5.45
CA THR A 93 10.11 -25.54 4.86
C THR A 93 11.48 -24.88 4.99
N LEU A 94 12.09 -24.48 3.87
CA LEU A 94 13.32 -23.70 3.90
C LEU A 94 12.98 -22.22 4.08
N PHE A 95 13.58 -21.57 5.07
CA PHE A 95 13.51 -20.12 5.23
C PHE A 95 14.76 -19.46 4.66
N PHE A 96 14.57 -18.36 3.94
CA PHE A 96 15.67 -17.48 3.52
C PHE A 96 15.29 -16.01 3.70
N SER A 97 16.30 -15.16 3.91
CA SER A 97 16.13 -13.71 3.98
C SER A 97 16.68 -13.08 2.71
N ALA A 98 15.96 -12.09 2.16
CA ALA A 98 16.46 -11.23 1.10
C ALA A 98 16.57 -9.79 1.62
N ILE A 99 17.69 -9.17 1.33
CA ILE A 99 17.98 -7.76 1.60
C ILE A 99 17.93 -7.04 0.25
N PHE A 100 17.00 -6.10 0.12
CA PHE A 100 16.85 -5.23 -1.04
C PHE A 100 17.37 -3.84 -0.70
N GLY A 101 18.24 -3.28 -1.53
CA GLY A 101 18.84 -1.96 -1.34
C GLY A 101 18.69 -1.08 -2.59
N THR A 102 18.42 0.20 -2.37
CA THR A 102 18.31 1.25 -3.40
C THR A 102 18.71 2.59 -2.81
N ASN A 103 19.19 3.52 -3.63
CA ASN A 103 19.48 4.90 -3.24
C ASN A 103 18.24 5.81 -3.24
N THR A 104 17.13 5.38 -3.84
CA THR A 104 15.86 6.12 -3.92
C THR A 104 14.68 5.26 -3.47
N GLU A 105 13.71 5.88 -2.80
CA GLU A 105 12.47 5.20 -2.41
C GLU A 105 11.59 4.92 -3.63
N GLU A 106 11.46 3.65 -3.99
CA GLU A 106 10.75 3.21 -5.20
C GLU A 106 10.06 1.86 -4.97
N GLN A 107 9.00 1.59 -5.73
CA GLN A 107 8.37 0.27 -5.78
C GLN A 107 9.10 -0.61 -6.79
N GLY A 108 9.51 -1.81 -6.36
CA GLY A 108 10.16 -2.80 -7.19
C GLY A 108 9.36 -4.10 -7.27
N ILE A 109 9.72 -4.90 -8.27
CA ILE A 109 9.20 -6.25 -8.49
C ILE A 109 10.36 -7.20 -8.23
N PHE A 110 10.15 -8.25 -7.43
CA PHE A 110 11.11 -9.33 -7.34
C PHE A 110 10.47 -10.66 -7.72
N ASN A 111 11.31 -11.56 -8.23
CA ASN A 111 10.95 -12.89 -8.64
C ASN A 111 12.05 -13.84 -8.16
N TYR A 112 11.67 -14.95 -7.52
CA TYR A 112 12.63 -16.01 -7.23
C TYR A 112 12.25 -17.28 -7.99
N ILE A 113 13.28 -17.95 -8.50
CA ILE A 113 13.17 -19.17 -9.30
C ILE A 113 14.04 -20.25 -8.68
N LEU A 114 13.43 -21.40 -8.41
CA LEU A 114 14.11 -22.60 -7.96
C LEU A 114 14.49 -23.48 -9.14
N PHE A 115 15.76 -23.85 -9.22
CA PHE A 115 16.32 -24.75 -10.22
C PHE A 115 16.83 -26.04 -9.57
N ASN A 116 16.66 -27.17 -10.23
CA ASN A 116 17.36 -28.41 -9.86
C ASN A 116 18.76 -28.48 -10.47
N GLU A 117 19.49 -29.58 -10.22
CA GLU A 117 20.83 -29.82 -10.78
C GLU A 117 20.88 -29.83 -12.32
N LYS A 118 19.76 -30.11 -13.00
CA LYS A 118 19.64 -30.08 -14.46
C LYS A 118 19.29 -28.69 -15.01
N ASN A 119 19.24 -27.66 -14.16
CA ASN A 119 18.75 -26.31 -14.47
C ASN A 119 17.29 -26.27 -14.96
N GLU A 120 16.47 -27.25 -14.59
CA GLU A 120 15.03 -27.22 -14.84
C GLU A 120 14.36 -26.31 -13.80
N ARG A 121 13.44 -25.45 -14.24
CA ARG A 121 12.67 -24.55 -13.35
C ARG A 121 11.58 -25.35 -12.65
N LEU A 122 11.55 -25.30 -11.32
CA LEU A 122 10.60 -26.06 -10.51
C LEU A 122 9.56 -25.17 -9.83
N ILE A 123 9.99 -24.04 -9.29
CA ILE A 123 9.14 -23.08 -8.57
C ILE A 123 9.51 -21.69 -9.07
N GLU A 124 8.50 -20.85 -9.30
CA GLU A 124 8.66 -19.45 -9.66
C GLU A 124 7.57 -18.63 -8.93
N GLU A 125 8.00 -17.66 -8.12
CA GLU A 125 7.09 -16.75 -7.43
C GLU A 125 7.51 -15.30 -7.68
N THR A 126 6.52 -14.42 -7.83
CA THR A 126 6.69 -12.99 -8.11
C THR A 126 5.89 -12.17 -7.11
N ASP A 127 6.50 -11.13 -6.58
CA ASP A 127 5.86 -10.25 -5.59
C ASP A 127 6.44 -8.81 -5.69
N TYR A 128 5.79 -7.87 -5.01
CA TYR A 128 6.06 -6.44 -5.09
C TYR A 128 6.54 -5.92 -3.72
N LEU A 129 7.44 -4.95 -3.73
CA LEU A 129 7.95 -4.35 -2.50
C LEU A 129 8.33 -2.89 -2.72
N THR A 130 7.96 -2.02 -1.78
CA THR A 130 8.49 -0.65 -1.70
C THR A 130 9.78 -0.65 -0.90
N VAL A 131 10.87 -0.16 -1.50
CA VAL A 131 12.20 -0.14 -0.87
C VAL A 131 12.63 1.30 -0.65
N LYS A 132 12.90 1.70 0.60
CA LYS A 132 13.23 3.10 0.95
C LYS A 132 14.73 3.40 0.90
N LYS A 133 15.55 2.50 1.45
CA LYS A 133 17.03 2.50 1.42
C LYS A 133 17.53 1.06 1.45
N GLN A 134 17.02 0.33 2.42
CA GLN A 134 17.25 -1.09 2.59
C GLN A 134 16.01 -1.71 3.25
N THR A 135 15.52 -2.82 2.69
CA THR A 135 14.40 -3.58 3.23
C THR A 135 14.79 -5.05 3.31
N THR A 136 14.54 -5.69 4.45
CA THR A 136 14.76 -7.13 4.63
C THR A 136 13.41 -7.84 4.67
N LYS A 137 13.26 -8.90 3.88
CA LYS A 137 12.05 -9.76 3.88
C LYS A 137 12.47 -11.21 4.06
N LYS A 138 11.74 -11.94 4.91
CA LYS A 138 11.90 -13.39 5.10
C LYS A 138 10.87 -14.12 4.24
N PHE A 139 11.30 -15.22 3.63
CA PHE A 139 10.49 -16.02 2.73
C PHE A 139 10.47 -17.49 3.18
N PRO A 140 9.27 -18.08 3.32
CA PRO A 140 9.13 -19.53 3.41
C PRO A 140 9.14 -20.14 2.00
N LEU A 141 9.96 -21.16 1.79
CA LEU A 141 9.96 -21.98 0.58
C LEU A 141 9.50 -23.39 0.93
N ASN A 142 8.32 -23.77 0.43
CA ASN A 142 7.78 -25.10 0.64
C ASN A 142 8.45 -26.09 -0.32
N LEU A 143 9.11 -27.10 0.24
CA LEU A 143 9.85 -28.13 -0.50
C LEU A 143 9.08 -29.45 -0.62
N ALA A 144 7.79 -29.46 -0.29
CA ALA A 144 6.95 -30.63 -0.45
C ALA A 144 7.00 -31.14 -1.89
N ASN A 145 7.17 -32.45 -2.05
CA ASN A 145 7.26 -33.16 -3.34
C ASN A 145 8.57 -32.96 -4.13
N LEU A 146 9.56 -32.22 -3.61
CA LEU A 146 10.85 -32.16 -4.26
C LEU A 146 11.69 -33.40 -3.89
N PRO A 147 12.33 -34.07 -4.87
CA PRO A 147 13.21 -35.19 -4.57
C PRO A 147 14.48 -34.72 -3.85
N PRO A 148 15.17 -35.59 -3.12
CA PRO A 148 16.49 -35.31 -2.58
C PRO A 148 17.48 -34.91 -3.68
N GLY A 149 18.38 -33.97 -3.39
CA GLY A 149 19.37 -33.46 -4.35
C GLY A 149 19.76 -32.00 -4.09
N LYS A 150 20.63 -31.44 -4.93
CA LYS A 150 21.04 -30.03 -4.85
C LYS A 150 20.14 -29.12 -5.68
N TYR A 151 19.88 -27.95 -5.14
CA TYR A 151 19.01 -26.94 -5.73
C TYR A 151 19.67 -25.58 -5.73
N ASN A 152 19.35 -24.77 -6.73
CA ASN A 152 19.84 -23.39 -6.87
C ASN A 152 18.64 -22.44 -6.84
N LEU A 153 18.58 -21.55 -5.86
CA LEU A 153 17.56 -20.52 -5.78
C LEU A 153 18.15 -19.20 -6.26
N LYS A 154 17.59 -18.64 -7.34
CA LYS A 154 17.96 -17.33 -7.88
C LYS A 154 16.87 -16.33 -7.58
N LEU A 155 17.24 -15.14 -7.12
CA LEU A 155 16.33 -14.03 -6.90
C LEU A 155 16.70 -12.88 -7.82
N TYR A 156 15.72 -12.37 -8.56
CA TYR A 156 15.81 -11.21 -9.44
C TYR A 156 15.01 -10.07 -8.82
N PHE A 157 15.58 -8.87 -8.80
CA PHE A 157 14.93 -7.66 -8.31
C PHE A 157 15.05 -6.55 -9.34
N LYS A 158 13.91 -5.97 -9.74
CA LYS A 158 13.82 -4.99 -10.80
C LYS A 158 13.12 -3.72 -10.32
N ILE A 159 13.76 -2.57 -10.58
CA ILE A 159 13.16 -1.23 -10.43
C ILE A 159 13.36 -0.48 -11.74
N LYS A 160 12.26 -0.11 -12.41
CA LYS A 160 12.28 0.54 -13.74
C LYS A 160 13.08 -0.29 -14.75
N ASN A 161 14.23 0.21 -15.21
CA ASN A 161 15.11 -0.43 -16.18
C ASN A 161 16.34 -1.09 -15.57
N GLU A 162 16.52 -0.97 -14.25
CA GLU A 162 17.65 -1.55 -13.53
C GLU A 162 17.23 -2.89 -12.91
N GLU A 163 18.16 -3.85 -12.91
CA GLU A 163 17.95 -5.20 -12.39
C GLU A 163 19.18 -5.65 -11.58
N ALA A 164 18.94 -6.24 -10.42
CA ALA A 164 19.95 -6.91 -9.61
C ALA A 164 19.50 -8.36 -9.34
N ASN A 165 20.46 -9.27 -9.22
CA ASN A 165 20.16 -10.66 -8.85
C ASN A 165 21.21 -11.21 -7.88
N ASP A 166 20.79 -12.21 -7.10
CA ASP A 166 21.66 -12.99 -6.23
C ASP A 166 21.15 -14.44 -6.18
N PHE A 167 22.00 -15.38 -5.76
CA PHE A 167 21.64 -16.79 -5.71
C PHE A 167 22.33 -17.54 -4.56
N PHE A 168 21.74 -18.64 -4.12
CA PHE A 168 22.41 -19.60 -3.24
C PHE A 168 22.04 -21.04 -3.62
N VAL A 169 22.86 -21.97 -3.15
CA VAL A 169 22.67 -23.42 -3.33
C VAL A 169 22.36 -24.06 -1.99
N PHE A 170 21.43 -25.01 -1.98
CA PHE A 170 21.11 -25.84 -0.82
C PHE A 170 20.85 -27.29 -1.24
N GLU A 171 20.82 -28.21 -0.27
CA GLU A 171 20.63 -29.64 -0.49
C GLU A 171 19.42 -30.17 0.29
N ILE A 172 18.54 -30.90 -0.40
CA ILE A 172 17.45 -31.65 0.21
C ILE A 172 17.94 -33.07 0.48
N MET A 173 17.89 -33.49 1.74
CA MET A 173 18.23 -34.85 2.16
C MET A 173 16.96 -35.64 2.48
N THR A 174 16.95 -36.93 2.13
CA THR A 174 15.99 -37.86 2.74
C THR A 174 16.38 -38.03 4.21
N GLU A 175 15.40 -38.04 5.10
CA GLU A 175 15.63 -38.51 6.46
C GLU A 175 16.19 -39.93 6.36
N GLN A 176 17.48 -40.09 6.65
CA GLN A 176 18.06 -41.41 6.80
C GLN A 176 17.39 -41.98 8.03
N ILE A 177 16.35 -42.78 7.82
CA ILE A 177 15.82 -43.66 8.85
C ILE A 177 17.00 -44.55 9.22
N ASN A 178 17.74 -44.15 10.25
CA ASN A 178 18.72 -44.97 10.91
C ASN A 178 17.91 -46.08 11.55
N LYS A 179 17.58 -47.07 10.71
CA LYS A 179 16.84 -48.26 11.05
C LYS A 179 17.78 -49.10 11.89
N THR A 180 18.02 -48.62 13.10
CA THR A 180 18.55 -49.41 14.19
C THR A 180 17.63 -50.60 14.24
N ILE A 181 18.19 -51.79 13.97
CA ILE A 181 17.47 -53.05 13.98
C ILE A 181 17.05 -53.26 15.44
N ILE A 182 15.93 -52.67 15.85
CA ILE A 182 15.28 -52.97 17.11
C ILE A 182 14.64 -54.33 16.88
N GLN A 183 15.26 -55.35 17.44
CA GLN A 183 14.70 -56.68 17.53
C GLN A 183 13.33 -56.56 18.20
N GLU A 184 12.25 -56.89 17.47
CA GLU A 184 10.87 -56.79 17.95
C GLU A 184 10.71 -57.63 19.22
N VAL A 185 10.81 -56.98 20.39
CA VAL A 185 10.40 -57.57 21.65
C VAL A 185 8.89 -57.53 21.66
N LYS A 186 8.25 -58.69 21.51
CA LYS A 186 6.79 -58.80 21.54
C LYS A 186 6.26 -58.41 22.92
N CYS A 187 5.42 -57.40 22.95
CA CYS A 187 4.73 -56.94 24.15
C CYS A 187 3.57 -57.89 24.46
N PRO A 188 3.17 -58.02 25.75
CA PRO A 188 1.96 -58.73 26.09
C PRO A 188 0.74 -58.10 25.39
N TYR A 189 -0.24 -58.92 25.00
CA TYR A 189 -1.45 -58.51 24.27
C TYR A 189 -2.32 -57.47 25.00
N SER A 190 -2.01 -57.14 26.25
CA SER A 190 -2.80 -56.29 27.14
C SER A 190 -2.08 -54.99 27.54
N CYS A 191 -1.22 -54.44 26.68
CA CYS A 191 -0.47 -53.24 27.04
C CYS A 191 -1.30 -51.95 26.92
N ASP A 192 -2.31 -51.95 26.05
CA ASP A 192 -3.26 -50.84 25.97
C ASP A 192 -4.26 -50.93 27.15
N ASP A 193 -4.21 -49.96 28.07
CA ASP A 193 -5.13 -49.89 29.21
C ASP A 193 -6.44 -49.14 28.89
N GLN A 194 -6.60 -48.72 27.63
CA GLN A 194 -7.71 -47.93 27.10
C GLN A 194 -7.93 -46.60 27.84
N ASN A 195 -6.95 -46.16 28.62
CA ASN A 195 -7.04 -44.90 29.31
C ASN A 195 -6.42 -43.81 28.42
N PRO A 196 -7.21 -42.83 27.94
CA PRO A 196 -6.72 -41.78 27.05
C PRO A 196 -5.72 -40.83 27.73
N THR A 197 -5.54 -40.92 29.05
CA THR A 197 -4.60 -40.10 29.83
C THR A 197 -3.25 -40.76 30.06
N THR A 198 -3.05 -41.99 29.58
CA THR A 198 -1.79 -42.74 29.68
C THR A 198 -1.21 -43.00 28.30
N LYS A 199 0.12 -42.91 28.20
CA LYS A 199 0.88 -43.37 27.05
C LYS A 199 1.37 -44.76 27.40
N ASP A 200 0.82 -45.74 26.72
CA ASP A 200 1.21 -47.14 26.88
C ASP A 200 2.42 -47.41 25.99
N GLU A 201 3.59 -47.51 26.61
CA GLU A 201 4.83 -47.84 25.93
C GLU A 201 5.33 -49.21 26.37
N CYS A 202 5.81 -49.98 25.40
CA CYS A 202 6.45 -51.26 25.67
C CYS A 202 7.96 -51.10 25.64
N ILE A 203 8.56 -51.06 26.83
CA ILE A 203 10.00 -50.87 27.00
C ILE A 203 10.59 -52.19 27.46
N GLN A 204 11.35 -52.84 26.57
CA GLN A 204 12.02 -54.12 26.83
C GLN A 204 11.06 -55.27 27.23
N GLY A 205 9.85 -55.29 26.66
CA GLY A 205 8.84 -56.33 26.92
C GLY A 205 7.98 -56.10 28.16
N ASN A 206 8.24 -55.03 28.92
CA ASN A 206 7.35 -54.57 29.98
C ASN A 206 6.43 -53.47 29.45
N CYS A 207 5.15 -53.56 29.79
CA CYS A 207 4.22 -52.48 29.53
C CYS A 207 4.39 -51.39 30.60
N VAL A 208 4.60 -50.15 30.16
CA VAL A 208 4.78 -48.98 31.02
C VAL A 208 3.73 -47.95 30.61
N ASN A 209 2.77 -47.72 31.49
CA ASN A 209 1.71 -46.74 31.28
C ASN A 209 2.16 -45.44 31.93
N THR A 210 2.66 -44.52 31.12
CA THR A 210 3.14 -43.23 31.62
C THR A 210 1.99 -42.24 31.55
N MET A 211 1.61 -41.64 32.68
CA MET A 211 0.65 -40.53 32.67
C MET A 211 1.14 -39.46 31.70
N ILE A 212 0.34 -39.21 30.66
CA ILE A 212 0.46 -38.02 29.84
C ILE A 212 -0.16 -36.92 30.71
N THR A 213 0.48 -35.76 30.73
CA THR A 213 0.16 -34.61 31.58
C THR A 213 -1.32 -34.21 31.59
N GLN A 214 -1.67 -33.39 32.59
CA GLN A 214 -3.05 -33.02 32.93
C GLN A 214 -3.74 -32.19 31.85
N CYS A 215 -4.33 -32.87 30.86
CA CYS A 215 -5.33 -32.27 30.00
C CYS A 215 -6.56 -31.79 30.79
N GLY A 216 -7.14 -30.67 30.35
CA GLY A 216 -8.33 -30.02 30.90
C GLY A 216 -8.04 -28.77 31.75
N ASN A 217 -6.86 -28.16 31.62
CA ASN A 217 -6.49 -26.93 32.33
C ASN A 217 -6.56 -25.66 31.45
N ASP A 218 -7.07 -25.77 30.21
CA ASP A 218 -7.14 -24.71 29.19
C ASP A 218 -5.76 -24.12 28.79
N SER A 219 -4.67 -24.83 29.08
CA SER A 219 -3.29 -24.41 28.78
C SER A 219 -2.51 -25.53 28.10
N CYS A 220 -2.06 -25.31 26.87
CA CYS A 220 -1.21 -26.27 26.17
C CYS A 220 0.22 -26.23 26.72
N ASP A 221 0.55 -27.17 27.60
CA ASP A 221 1.87 -27.25 28.22
C ASP A 221 2.94 -27.69 27.21
N SER A 222 4.21 -27.39 27.51
CA SER A 222 5.34 -27.67 26.60
C SER A 222 5.52 -29.16 26.23
N ASN A 223 4.90 -30.07 26.98
CA ASN A 223 4.93 -31.52 26.75
C ASN A 223 3.65 -32.05 26.09
N GLU A 224 2.71 -31.17 25.75
CA GLU A 224 1.43 -31.52 25.16
C GLU A 224 1.42 -31.23 23.66
N THR A 225 0.70 -32.07 22.94
CA THR A 225 0.51 -31.97 21.50
C THR A 225 -0.98 -31.96 21.18
N VAL A 226 -1.36 -31.51 19.98
CA VAL A 226 -2.76 -31.57 19.51
C VAL A 226 -3.33 -32.99 19.58
N LEU A 227 -2.48 -34.01 19.44
CA LEU A 227 -2.88 -35.43 19.52
C LEU A 227 -3.07 -35.90 20.97
N SER A 228 -2.18 -35.50 21.87
CA SER A 228 -2.25 -35.91 23.27
C SER A 228 -3.28 -35.10 24.07
N CYS A 229 -3.50 -33.85 23.68
CA CYS A 229 -4.37 -32.91 24.38
C CYS A 229 -5.18 -32.03 23.42
N PRO A 230 -6.11 -32.59 22.63
CA PRO A 230 -6.83 -31.84 21.60
C PRO A 230 -7.72 -30.72 22.16
N GLN A 231 -8.09 -30.77 23.45
CA GLN A 231 -8.87 -29.71 24.09
C GLN A 231 -8.01 -28.48 24.39
N ASP A 232 -6.86 -28.65 25.06
CA ASP A 232 -6.00 -27.53 25.47
C ASP A 232 -5.05 -27.06 24.35
N CYS A 233 -4.56 -28.00 23.53
CA CYS A 233 -3.62 -27.74 22.43
C CYS A 233 -4.28 -27.52 21.09
N LYS A 234 -5.59 -27.28 21.03
CA LYS A 234 -6.25 -26.91 19.77
C LYS A 234 -5.51 -25.69 19.20
N PRO A 235 -4.94 -25.78 17.98
CA PRO A 235 -4.21 -24.65 17.42
C PRO A 235 -5.15 -23.45 17.43
N LYS A 236 -4.78 -22.41 18.19
CA LYS A 236 -5.52 -21.15 18.18
C LYS A 236 -5.61 -20.77 16.72
N LYS A 237 -6.83 -20.80 16.17
CA LYS A 237 -7.05 -20.42 14.77
C LYS A 237 -6.39 -19.06 14.62
N ILE A 238 -5.36 -18.97 13.77
CA ILE A 238 -4.69 -17.71 13.51
C ILE A 238 -5.76 -16.83 12.87
N ILE A 239 -6.31 -15.93 13.66
CA ILE A 239 -7.34 -15.01 13.18
C ILE A 239 -6.60 -13.99 12.34
N THR A 240 -6.82 -14.03 11.04
CA THR A 240 -6.22 -13.05 10.13
C THR A 240 -6.93 -11.71 10.28
N GLN A 241 -6.29 -10.62 9.85
CA GLN A 241 -6.95 -9.31 9.79
C GLN A 241 -8.24 -9.36 8.94
N MET A 242 -8.25 -10.18 7.88
CA MET A 242 -9.42 -10.39 7.04
C MET A 242 -10.55 -11.10 7.80
N ASP A 243 -10.22 -12.09 8.65
CA ASP A 243 -11.21 -12.76 9.51
C ASP A 243 -11.81 -11.81 10.53
N LEU A 244 -10.99 -10.96 11.17
CA LEU A 244 -11.47 -9.93 12.11
C LEU A 244 -12.41 -8.95 11.41
N LYS A 245 -12.03 -8.43 10.25
CA LYS A 245 -12.86 -7.51 9.45
C LYS A 245 -14.20 -8.15 9.06
N LYS A 246 -14.17 -9.40 8.56
CA LYS A 246 -15.40 -10.13 8.21
C LYS A 246 -16.29 -10.37 9.42
N THR A 247 -15.70 -10.67 10.57
CA THR A 247 -16.42 -10.85 11.84
C THR A 247 -17.09 -9.54 12.25
N ALA A 248 -16.36 -8.41 12.24
CA ALA A 248 -16.90 -7.09 12.52
C ALA A 248 -18.12 -6.76 11.63
N LEU A 249 -17.99 -6.93 10.31
CA LEU A 249 -19.08 -6.70 9.35
C LEU A 249 -20.30 -7.60 9.61
N SER A 250 -20.09 -8.86 10.00
CA SER A 250 -21.18 -9.78 10.30
C SER A 250 -21.96 -9.42 11.57
N MET A 251 -21.30 -8.77 12.54
CA MET A 251 -21.90 -8.35 13.82
C MET A 251 -22.51 -6.95 13.74
N ALA A 252 -22.15 -6.16 12.72
CA ALA A 252 -22.48 -4.74 12.60
C ALA A 252 -23.96 -4.41 12.81
N ARG A 253 -24.87 -5.28 12.36
CA ARG A 253 -26.32 -5.09 12.50
C ARG A 253 -26.87 -5.52 13.86
N SER A 254 -26.27 -6.51 14.51
CA SER A 254 -26.75 -7.04 15.78
C SER A 254 -26.10 -6.36 16.99
N ASP A 255 -24.82 -6.03 16.88
CA ASP A 255 -24.02 -5.40 17.92
C ASP A 255 -23.02 -4.40 17.30
N PRO A 256 -23.45 -3.15 17.06
CA PRO A 256 -22.61 -2.11 16.46
C PRO A 256 -21.38 -1.77 17.30
N GLU A 257 -21.49 -1.82 18.63
CA GLU A 257 -20.39 -1.47 19.54
C GLU A 257 -19.30 -2.54 19.49
N GLN A 258 -19.68 -3.81 19.57
CA GLN A 258 -18.73 -4.92 19.44
C GLN A 258 -18.09 -4.96 18.04
N ALA A 259 -18.84 -4.64 16.99
CA ALA A 259 -18.32 -4.54 15.64
C ALA A 259 -17.24 -3.44 15.52
N ALA A 260 -17.48 -2.25 16.09
CA ALA A 260 -16.49 -1.17 16.13
C ALA A 260 -15.21 -1.61 16.87
N ASN A 261 -15.38 -2.20 18.06
CA ASN A 261 -14.27 -2.69 18.87
C ASN A 261 -13.45 -3.78 18.15
N THR A 262 -14.10 -4.60 17.33
CA THR A 262 -13.42 -5.62 16.51
C THR A 262 -12.59 -4.98 15.39
N CYS A 263 -13.10 -3.93 14.72
CA CYS A 263 -12.31 -3.17 13.74
C CYS A 263 -11.09 -2.50 14.37
N LEU A 264 -11.21 -1.97 15.60
CA LEU A 264 -10.11 -1.33 16.32
C LEU A 264 -9.00 -2.31 16.75
N GLN A 265 -9.22 -3.63 16.67
CA GLN A 265 -8.19 -4.64 16.90
C GLN A 265 -7.28 -4.87 15.69
N LEU A 266 -7.61 -4.30 14.53
CA LEU A 266 -6.77 -4.40 13.33
C LEU A 266 -5.50 -3.56 13.51
N THR A 267 -4.33 -4.17 13.28
CA THR A 267 -3.06 -3.43 13.35
C THR A 267 -2.89 -2.40 12.23
N THR A 268 -3.65 -2.56 11.14
CA THR A 268 -3.68 -1.69 9.96
C THR A 268 -5.09 -1.70 9.36
N GLY A 269 -5.60 -0.54 8.94
CA GLY A 269 -6.90 -0.44 8.25
C GLY A 269 -8.13 -0.48 9.17
N ASP A 270 -7.97 -0.07 10.43
CA ASP A 270 -9.08 0.15 11.37
C ASP A 270 -10.07 1.20 10.85
N ASP A 271 -9.55 2.32 10.33
CA ASP A 271 -10.35 3.40 9.73
C ASP A 271 -11.17 2.93 8.51
N ASP A 272 -10.57 2.11 7.64
CA ASP A 272 -11.27 1.53 6.47
C ASP A 272 -12.37 0.57 6.91
N CYS A 273 -12.10 -0.25 7.94
CA CYS A 273 -13.07 -1.17 8.52
C CYS A 273 -14.28 -0.41 9.11
N LEU A 274 -14.03 0.68 9.84
CA LEU A 274 -15.07 1.54 10.41
C LEU A 274 -15.90 2.25 9.33
N SER A 275 -15.28 2.68 8.23
CA SER A 275 -15.99 3.27 7.09
C SER A 275 -16.93 2.26 6.42
N GLU A 276 -16.47 1.02 6.18
CA GLU A 276 -17.31 -0.05 5.65
C GLU A 276 -18.45 -0.44 6.60
N LEU A 277 -18.22 -0.41 7.92
CA LEU A 277 -19.28 -0.63 8.91
C LEU A 277 -20.40 0.39 8.73
N ASN A 278 -20.09 1.69 8.62
CA ASN A 278 -21.09 2.72 8.32
C ASN A 278 -21.86 2.37 7.04
N GLU A 279 -21.17 2.04 5.95
CA GLU A 279 -21.82 1.70 4.68
C GLU A 279 -22.80 0.52 4.80
N SER A 280 -22.47 -0.48 5.62
CA SER A 280 -23.27 -1.69 5.77
C SER A 280 -24.49 -1.54 6.71
N THR A 281 -24.47 -0.54 7.60
CA THR A 281 -25.49 -0.37 8.66
C THR A 281 -26.24 0.96 8.61
N ASP A 282 -25.81 1.92 7.78
CA ASP A 282 -26.31 3.30 7.82
C ASP A 282 -26.21 3.94 9.20
N ASN A 283 -25.05 3.79 9.86
CA ASN A 283 -24.83 4.36 11.19
C ASN A 283 -23.64 5.35 11.16
N PRO A 284 -23.88 6.67 11.29
CA PRO A 284 -22.82 7.67 11.21
C PRO A 284 -21.94 7.69 12.47
N ALA A 285 -22.31 6.97 13.55
CA ALA A 285 -21.50 6.88 14.75
C ALA A 285 -20.12 6.25 14.48
N PHE A 286 -20.02 5.33 13.52
CA PHE A 286 -18.74 4.72 13.13
C PHE A 286 -17.76 5.75 12.58
N CYS A 287 -18.22 6.73 11.80
CA CYS A 287 -17.34 7.79 11.29
C CYS A 287 -16.72 8.63 12.42
N ASN A 288 -17.38 8.73 13.58
CA ASN A 288 -16.86 9.56 14.66
C ASN A 288 -15.58 8.97 15.27
N VAL A 289 -15.43 7.65 15.22
CA VAL A 289 -14.32 6.89 15.80
C VAL A 289 -13.10 6.83 14.86
N ILE A 290 -13.28 7.18 13.57
CA ILE A 290 -12.21 7.20 12.56
C ILE A 290 -11.17 8.28 12.93
N ASN A 291 -9.89 7.90 12.94
CA ASN A 291 -8.77 8.77 13.30
C ASN A 291 -8.27 9.60 12.11
N ASN A 292 -8.19 9.00 10.93
CA ASN A 292 -7.80 9.70 9.71
C ASN A 292 -8.91 10.67 9.27
N LEU A 293 -8.61 11.98 9.30
CA LEU A 293 -9.56 13.04 8.97
C LEU A 293 -10.12 12.94 7.54
N GLU A 294 -9.29 12.54 6.56
CA GLU A 294 -9.73 12.40 5.17
C GLU A 294 -10.76 11.26 5.03
N ILE A 295 -10.49 10.12 5.66
CA ILE A 295 -11.41 8.97 5.66
C ILE A 295 -12.68 9.32 6.45
N LYS A 296 -12.55 10.02 7.58
CA LYS A 296 -13.69 10.47 8.41
C LYS A 296 -14.64 11.39 7.65
N ASP A 297 -14.09 12.39 6.96
CA ASP A 297 -14.88 13.34 6.16
C ASP A 297 -15.54 12.65 4.94
N SER A 298 -14.84 11.70 4.32
CA SER A 298 -15.38 10.85 3.25
C SER A 298 -16.51 9.94 3.75
N CYS A 299 -16.36 9.35 4.94
CA CYS A 299 -17.35 8.51 5.61
C CYS A 299 -18.66 9.28 5.87
N TYR A 300 -18.56 10.51 6.40
CA TYR A 300 -19.73 11.37 6.61
C TYR A 300 -20.38 11.82 5.29
N SER A 301 -19.58 12.14 4.28
CA SER A 301 -20.09 12.52 2.96
C SER A 301 -20.88 11.37 2.32
N SER A 302 -20.34 10.16 2.36
CA SER A 302 -20.97 8.95 1.82
C SER A 302 -22.27 8.59 2.55
N TYR A 303 -22.31 8.76 3.89
CA TYR A 303 -23.53 8.62 4.67
C TYR A 303 -24.61 9.61 4.23
N ALA A 304 -24.27 10.91 4.15
CA ALA A 304 -25.23 11.96 3.78
C ALA A 304 -25.85 11.73 2.39
N LEU A 305 -25.06 11.24 1.42
CA LEU A 305 -25.54 10.91 0.08
C LEU A 305 -26.50 9.72 0.07
N ARG A 306 -26.22 8.68 0.85
CA ARG A 306 -26.97 7.42 0.84
C ARG A 306 -28.29 7.53 1.62
N THR A 307 -28.28 8.23 2.74
CA THR A 307 -29.45 8.38 3.62
C THR A 307 -30.25 9.66 3.36
N ASN A 308 -29.73 10.56 2.51
CA ASN A 308 -30.22 11.94 2.33
C ASN A 308 -30.22 12.78 3.63
N ASP A 309 -29.47 12.37 4.66
CA ASP A 309 -29.30 13.13 5.89
C ASP A 309 -28.11 14.10 5.80
N TYR A 310 -28.36 15.26 5.22
CA TYR A 310 -27.37 16.33 5.08
C TYR A 310 -27.13 17.13 6.38
N THR A 311 -27.70 16.74 7.52
CA THR A 311 -27.35 17.38 8.81
C THR A 311 -25.93 17.01 9.23
N ILE A 312 -25.47 15.83 8.82
CA ILE A 312 -24.12 15.30 9.03
C ILE A 312 -23.03 16.12 8.32
N CYS A 313 -23.36 16.90 7.27
CA CYS A 313 -22.37 17.73 6.58
C CYS A 313 -21.65 18.72 7.53
N ASN A 314 -22.28 19.10 8.66
CA ASN A 314 -21.66 19.97 9.67
C ASN A 314 -20.51 19.29 10.43
N LEU A 315 -20.43 17.95 10.41
CA LEU A 315 -19.38 17.17 11.07
C LEU A 315 -18.13 17.00 10.20
N ILE A 316 -18.22 17.35 8.90
CA ILE A 316 -17.09 17.31 7.97
C ILE A 316 -16.14 18.48 8.28
N THR A 317 -14.86 18.17 8.50
CA THR A 317 -13.84 19.16 8.89
C THR A 317 -13.20 19.87 7.69
N ASP A 318 -12.99 19.16 6.58
CA ASP A 318 -12.48 19.74 5.34
C ASP A 318 -13.53 20.66 4.70
N THR A 319 -13.19 21.95 4.63
CA THR A 319 -14.10 22.99 4.12
C THR A 319 -14.52 22.80 2.67
N LYS A 320 -13.73 22.11 1.83
CA LYS A 320 -14.09 21.85 0.43
C LYS A 320 -15.10 20.71 0.35
N GLN A 321 -14.87 19.60 1.06
CA GLN A 321 -15.78 18.47 1.14
C GLN A 321 -17.11 18.87 1.80
N GLN A 322 -17.06 19.67 2.88
CA GLN A 322 -18.26 20.20 3.52
C GLN A 322 -19.12 21.04 2.56
N LYS A 323 -18.50 21.95 1.80
CA LYS A 323 -19.20 22.73 0.77
C LYS A 323 -19.78 21.84 -0.32
N ALA A 324 -19.05 20.80 -0.74
CA ALA A 324 -19.54 19.83 -1.70
C ALA A 324 -20.79 19.11 -1.17
N CYS A 325 -20.76 18.62 0.08
CA CYS A 325 -21.89 17.98 0.76
C CYS A 325 -23.15 18.88 0.76
N PHE A 326 -23.01 20.16 1.13
CA PHE A 326 -24.12 21.12 1.10
C PHE A 326 -24.60 21.48 -0.31
N ASN A 327 -23.72 21.45 -1.32
CA ASN A 327 -24.14 21.68 -2.70
C ASN A 327 -24.99 20.53 -3.21
N VAL A 328 -24.66 19.28 -2.85
CA VAL A 328 -25.50 18.13 -3.21
C VAL A 328 -26.89 18.23 -2.56
N LYS A 329 -27.00 18.67 -1.29
CA LYS A 329 -28.28 18.97 -0.64
C LYS A 329 -29.17 19.93 -1.45
N LYS A 330 -28.58 20.97 -2.04
CA LYS A 330 -29.34 21.95 -2.86
C LYS A 330 -29.87 21.30 -4.14
N LEU A 331 -29.08 20.40 -4.73
CA LEU A 331 -29.45 19.66 -5.94
C LEU A 331 -30.53 18.62 -5.66
N SER A 332 -30.44 17.88 -4.55
CA SER A 332 -31.45 16.87 -4.16
C SER A 332 -32.82 17.50 -3.86
N ASN A 333 -32.87 18.76 -3.43
CA ASN A 333 -34.12 19.49 -3.20
C ASN A 333 -34.74 20.07 -4.49
N SER A 334 -34.03 20.01 -5.63
CA SER A 334 -34.49 20.56 -6.90
C SER A 334 -35.15 19.50 -7.81
N THR A 335 -35.12 18.23 -7.41
CA THR A 335 -35.71 17.08 -8.11
C THR A 335 -37.01 16.64 -7.47
#